data_AF-A0A955P4C1-F1
#
_entry.id   AF-A0A955P4C1-F1
#
_cell.length_a   1.000
_cell.length_b   1.000
_cell.length_c   1.000
_cell.angle_alpha   90.00
_cell.angle_beta   90.00
_cell.angle_gamma   90.00
#
_symmetry.space_group_name_H-M   'P 1'
#
loop_
_entity.id
_entity.type
_entity.pdbx_description
1 polymer ?
#
loop_
_entity_poly.entity_id
_entity_poly.type
_entity_poly.pdbx_seq_one_letter_code
_entity_poly.pdbx_strand_id
1 'polypeptide(L)'
;RCLEFLEIESNESVQPGRTLLFLDEIQAAPEVLARLRYFHEEKPDLHIVAAGSLLDFLLAEHDFSMPVGRIEYLHLGPMTFEEFLLARGEKRLQSFLSELGPSDPIPDSIHSRLLERLRVFWVVGGMPLAIKNYIESGDTRMVAQEHQSLLQTYEDDFAKYEGRVHPHRLRKVFRRLPALIGGKIKYSKIDPEERSRDLIQSLDQLEMARVLYRVHHSAGNGVPLGAEADDRDYKPLFLDIGLVSTSLGLDLVSQSRVEDLLMVNEGTLAEQFIGQHLLYRGPSYKRPELYYWNRKEKSSSAEVDYLVSLGHKVLPVEVKAGKSGRLKSLQVFVAEKKVPLAVRFNTRPPKLSSLETAVRTLENRPFLLLSLPLYLVGELDRMVRMAFESEIDET
;
A
#
# COMPACT_ATOMS: atom_id res chain seq x y z
N ARG A 1 27.85 30.21 3.83
CA ARG A 1 27.10 31.04 4.81
C ARG A 1 25.87 30.33 5.37
N CYS A 2 25.05 29.62 4.58
CA CYS A 2 23.91 28.87 5.16
C CYS A 2 24.34 27.83 6.21
N LEU A 3 25.35 27.00 5.92
CA LEU A 3 25.90 26.05 6.91
C LEU A 3 26.41 26.73 8.18
N GLU A 4 27.16 27.82 8.04
CA GLU A 4 27.66 28.61 9.17
C GLU A 4 26.51 29.11 10.06
N PHE A 5 25.40 29.57 9.48
CA PHE A 5 24.23 29.96 10.26
C PHE A 5 23.56 28.76 10.95
N LEU A 6 23.49 27.60 10.29
CA LEU A 6 22.98 26.38 10.92
C LEU A 6 23.86 25.92 12.07
N GLU A 7 25.18 26.02 11.94
CA GLU A 7 26.13 25.70 13.02
C GLU A 7 25.96 26.64 14.22
N ILE A 8 25.74 27.94 13.97
CA ILE A 8 25.48 28.93 15.02
C ILE A 8 24.15 28.66 15.74
N GLU A 9 23.07 28.41 14.98
CA GLU A 9 21.72 28.18 15.56
C GLU A 9 21.63 26.86 16.31
N SER A 10 22.23 25.79 15.78
CA SER A 10 22.25 24.48 16.44
C SER A 10 23.31 24.39 17.54
N ASN A 11 24.26 25.32 17.57
CA ASN A 11 25.47 25.26 18.41
C ASN A 11 26.24 23.94 18.25
N GLU A 12 26.21 23.38 17.04
CA GLU A 12 26.86 22.12 16.66
C GLU A 12 27.68 22.33 15.39
N SER A 13 28.85 21.71 15.30
CA SER A 13 29.70 21.81 14.10
C SER A 13 29.28 20.79 13.04
N VAL A 14 29.16 21.26 11.80
CA VAL A 14 28.88 20.41 10.63
C VAL A 14 30.20 19.85 10.10
N GLN A 15 30.44 18.57 10.39
CA GLN A 15 31.60 17.83 9.92
C GLN A 15 31.21 16.93 8.74
N PRO A 16 31.70 17.21 7.50
CA PRO A 16 31.47 16.33 6.36
C PRO A 16 31.90 14.88 6.65
N GLY A 17 31.12 13.91 6.17
CA GLY A 17 31.29 12.48 6.41
C GLY A 17 30.89 11.99 7.81
N ARG A 18 30.44 12.88 8.70
CA ARG A 18 30.00 12.52 10.07
C ARG A 18 28.66 13.12 10.44
N THR A 19 28.40 14.35 10.03
CA THR A 19 27.14 15.04 10.30
C THR A 19 26.11 14.71 9.23
N LEU A 20 24.89 14.40 9.66
CA LEU A 20 23.71 14.35 8.84
C LEU A 20 22.92 15.66 9.02
N LEU A 21 22.74 16.41 7.94
CA LEU A 21 21.81 17.53 7.92
C LEU A 21 20.41 17.03 7.56
N PHE A 22 19.48 17.10 8.50
CA PHE A 22 18.08 16.73 8.28
C PHE A 22 17.21 17.98 8.12
N LEU A 23 16.59 18.12 6.96
CA LEU A 23 15.71 19.23 6.63
C LEU A 23 14.26 18.74 6.62
N ASP A 24 13.55 18.98 7.71
CA ASP A 24 12.14 18.61 7.83
C ASP A 24 11.23 19.64 7.15
N GLU A 25 10.06 19.19 6.69
CA GLU A 25 9.06 20.01 6.03
C GLU A 25 9.66 20.93 4.93
N ILE A 26 10.55 20.38 4.09
CA ILE A 26 11.30 21.17 3.10
C ILE A 26 10.38 21.92 2.12
N GLN A 27 9.13 21.49 2.00
CA GLN A 27 8.08 22.19 1.27
C GLN A 27 7.78 23.60 1.76
N ALA A 28 8.02 23.87 3.04
CA ALA A 28 7.82 25.20 3.61
C ALA A 28 8.89 26.20 3.14
N ALA A 29 9.99 25.72 2.55
CA ALA A 29 11.08 26.54 2.03
C ALA A 29 11.54 26.05 0.63
N PRO A 30 10.73 26.26 -0.44
CA PRO A 30 11.02 25.79 -1.79
C PRO A 30 12.37 26.24 -2.35
N GLU A 31 12.84 27.42 -1.96
CA GLU A 31 14.14 27.95 -2.33
C GLU A 31 15.31 27.11 -1.79
N VAL A 32 15.10 26.34 -0.72
CA VAL A 32 16.11 25.42 -0.17
C VAL A 32 16.22 24.17 -1.04
N LEU A 33 15.11 23.66 -1.59
CA LEU A 33 15.11 22.53 -2.55
C LEU A 33 16.01 22.84 -3.76
N ALA A 34 15.85 24.01 -4.36
CA ALA A 34 16.66 24.43 -5.51
C ALA A 34 18.16 24.49 -5.17
N ARG A 35 18.51 24.77 -3.91
CA ARG A 35 19.89 24.89 -3.43
C ARG A 35 20.53 23.54 -3.08
N LEU A 36 19.78 22.45 -2.97
CA LEU A 36 20.34 21.11 -2.73
C LEU A 36 21.39 20.72 -3.78
N ARG A 37 21.30 21.25 -5.01
CA ARG A 37 22.35 21.13 -6.02
C ARG A 37 23.72 21.62 -5.54
N TYR A 38 23.79 22.78 -4.90
CA TYR A 38 25.06 23.35 -4.46
C TYR A 38 25.67 22.53 -3.34
N PHE A 39 24.84 21.94 -2.47
CA PHE A 39 25.34 21.02 -1.46
C PHE A 39 25.98 19.78 -2.10
N HIS A 40 25.34 19.19 -3.11
CA HIS A 40 25.90 18.07 -3.85
C HIS A 40 27.22 18.44 -4.58
N GLU A 41 27.30 19.63 -5.18
CA GLU A 41 28.45 20.06 -5.99
C GLU A 41 29.63 20.58 -5.14
N GLU A 42 29.36 21.34 -4.08
CA GLU A 42 30.40 22.01 -3.27
C GLU A 42 30.74 21.25 -1.98
N LYS A 43 29.84 20.39 -1.50
CA LYS A 43 29.96 19.64 -0.24
C LYS A 43 29.51 18.17 -0.41
N PRO A 44 30.08 17.41 -1.37
CA PRO A 44 29.63 16.06 -1.68
C PRO A 44 29.74 15.07 -0.51
N ASP A 45 30.66 15.32 0.43
CA ASP A 45 30.85 14.49 1.62
C ASP A 45 29.84 14.79 2.74
N LEU A 46 29.03 15.85 2.62
CA LEU A 46 27.99 16.17 3.61
C LEU A 46 26.74 15.32 3.35
N HIS A 47 26.32 14.53 4.33
CA HIS A 47 25.08 13.78 4.25
C HIS A 47 23.89 14.72 4.47
N ILE A 48 22.91 14.68 3.57
CA ILE A 48 21.70 15.50 3.65
C ILE A 48 20.49 14.63 3.39
N VAL A 49 19.49 14.74 4.26
CA VAL A 49 18.16 14.17 4.06
C VAL A 49 17.14 15.30 4.16
N ALA A 50 16.21 15.33 3.22
CA ALA A 50 15.08 16.23 3.25
C ALA A 50 13.77 15.42 3.30
N ALA A 51 12.84 15.84 4.15
CA ALA A 51 11.54 15.21 4.30
C ALA A 51 10.41 16.20 4.02
N GLY A 52 9.28 15.70 3.51
CA GLY A 52 8.15 16.54 3.16
C GLY A 52 6.92 15.77 2.67
N SER A 53 5.75 16.08 3.21
CA SER A 53 4.48 15.40 2.93
C SER A 53 3.92 15.68 1.53
N LEU A 54 4.16 16.88 1.00
CA LEU A 54 3.58 17.39 -0.25
C LEU A 54 4.63 17.71 -1.32
N LEU A 55 5.77 16.99 -1.30
CA LEU A 55 6.86 17.26 -2.24
C LEU A 55 6.36 17.21 -3.71
N ASP A 56 5.46 16.29 -4.04
CA ASP A 56 4.88 16.17 -5.38
C ASP A 56 4.08 17.41 -5.83
N PHE A 57 3.50 18.19 -4.90
CA PHE A 57 2.83 19.46 -5.23
C PHE A 57 3.81 20.56 -5.59
N LEU A 58 4.91 20.64 -4.85
CA LEU A 58 6.00 21.57 -5.13
C LEU A 58 6.71 21.27 -6.42
N LEU A 59 6.94 19.99 -6.69
CA LEU A 59 7.53 19.56 -7.95
C LEU A 59 6.65 19.89 -9.16
N ALA A 60 5.34 20.02 -8.97
CA ALA A 60 4.40 20.43 -10.01
C ALA A 60 4.38 21.95 -10.25
N GLU A 61 4.94 22.75 -9.35
CA GLU A 61 5.05 24.20 -9.52
C GLU A 61 6.28 24.56 -10.35
N HIS A 62 6.13 25.47 -11.32
CA HIS A 62 7.18 25.82 -12.28
C HIS A 62 8.13 26.92 -11.80
N ASP A 63 8.01 27.37 -10.56
CA ASP A 63 8.64 28.60 -10.08
C ASP A 63 10.10 28.40 -9.63
N PHE A 64 10.61 27.17 -9.60
CA PHE A 64 12.01 26.89 -9.28
C PHE A 64 12.61 25.73 -10.10
N SER A 65 13.91 25.81 -10.36
CA SER A 65 14.64 24.79 -11.12
C SER A 65 14.95 23.59 -10.22
N MET A 66 14.35 22.44 -10.54
CA MET A 66 14.61 21.20 -9.82
C MET A 66 16.04 20.71 -10.09
N PRO A 67 16.83 20.33 -9.07
CA PRO A 67 18.20 19.87 -9.25
C PRO A 67 18.25 18.42 -9.75
N VAL A 68 17.82 18.21 -10.99
CA VAL A 68 17.78 16.91 -11.66
C VAL A 68 19.15 16.23 -11.61
N GLY A 69 19.15 14.94 -11.26
CA GLY A 69 20.36 14.11 -11.15
C GLY A 69 21.20 14.34 -9.90
N ARG A 70 20.75 15.17 -8.94
CA ARG A 70 21.47 15.48 -7.69
C ARG A 70 20.69 15.13 -6.43
N ILE A 71 19.44 14.73 -6.60
CA ILE A 71 18.55 14.28 -5.54
C ILE A 71 18.09 12.88 -5.89
N GLU A 72 18.06 12.02 -4.88
CA GLU A 72 17.42 10.72 -4.92
C GLU A 72 16.16 10.76 -4.07
N TYR A 73 15.11 10.07 -4.52
CA TYR A 73 13.86 9.99 -3.79
C TYR A 73 13.80 8.69 -2.99
N LEU A 74 13.26 8.79 -1.78
CA LEU A 74 12.91 7.65 -0.95
C LEU A 74 11.40 7.70 -0.68
N HIS A 75 10.71 6.66 -1.12
CA HIS A 75 9.28 6.48 -0.88
C HIS A 75 9.08 5.60 0.36
N LEU A 76 8.43 6.17 1.37
CA LEU A 76 8.13 5.52 2.64
C LEU A 76 6.62 5.38 2.78
N GLY A 77 6.15 4.17 3.08
CA GLY A 77 4.76 3.88 3.40
C GLY A 77 4.51 3.84 4.90
N PRO A 78 3.26 3.56 5.32
CA PRO A 78 2.96 3.23 6.71
C PRO A 78 3.74 1.99 7.17
N MET A 79 3.90 1.85 8.49
CA MET A 79 4.52 0.65 9.06
C MET A 79 3.75 -0.61 8.65
N THR A 80 4.49 -1.67 8.36
CA THR A 80 3.99 -3.00 8.00
C THR A 80 3.47 -3.77 9.21
N PHE A 81 2.75 -4.87 8.97
CA PHE A 81 2.32 -5.77 10.03
C PHE A 81 3.51 -6.34 10.82
N GLU A 82 4.59 -6.68 10.14
CA GLU A 82 5.83 -7.21 10.72
C GLU A 82 6.49 -6.16 11.63
N GLU A 83 6.56 -4.90 11.20
CA GLU A 83 7.04 -3.80 12.04
C GLU A 83 6.15 -3.55 13.25
N PHE A 84 4.84 -3.71 13.12
CA PHE A 84 3.91 -3.66 14.24
C PHE A 84 4.18 -4.78 15.27
N LEU A 85 4.45 -6.02 14.82
CA LEU A 85 4.85 -7.10 15.73
C LEU A 85 6.16 -6.77 16.46
N LEU A 86 7.14 -6.19 15.76
CA LEU A 86 8.41 -5.76 16.36
C LEU A 86 8.20 -4.66 17.39
N ALA A 87 7.38 -3.64 17.08
CA ALA A 87 7.05 -2.54 17.97
C ALA A 87 6.36 -3.03 19.25
N ARG A 88 5.53 -4.07 19.15
CA ARG A 88 4.91 -4.75 20.30
C ARG A 88 5.87 -5.62 21.13
N GLY A 89 7.13 -5.73 20.74
CA GLY A 89 8.12 -6.61 21.36
C GLY A 89 7.93 -8.09 21.01
N GLU A 90 7.08 -8.43 20.04
CA GLU A 90 6.82 -9.80 19.59
C GLU A 90 7.87 -10.28 18.57
N LYS A 91 9.15 -10.00 18.82
CA LYS A 91 10.28 -10.34 17.92
C LYS A 91 10.31 -11.80 17.50
N ARG A 92 10.06 -12.73 18.43
CA ARG A 92 10.01 -14.17 18.13
C ARG A 92 8.88 -14.53 17.15
N LEU A 93 7.75 -13.83 17.24
CA LEU A 93 6.62 -14.06 16.33
C LEU A 93 6.95 -13.54 14.94
N GLN A 94 7.61 -12.38 14.85
CA GLN A 94 8.10 -11.85 13.58
C GLN A 94 9.18 -12.77 12.96
N SER A 95 10.16 -13.24 13.74
CA SER A 95 11.20 -14.14 13.23
C SER A 95 10.60 -15.47 12.76
N PHE A 96 9.60 -15.99 13.46
CA PHE A 96 8.85 -17.16 13.01
C PHE A 96 8.23 -16.95 11.62
N LEU A 97 7.65 -15.77 11.34
CA LEU A 97 7.12 -15.47 10.00
C LEU A 97 8.21 -15.45 8.92
N SER A 98 9.39 -14.90 9.23
CA SER A 98 10.52 -14.85 8.27
C SER A 98 11.15 -16.21 7.96
N GLU A 99 10.94 -17.21 8.82
CA GLU A 99 11.50 -18.56 8.67
C GLU A 99 10.51 -19.56 8.04
N LEU A 100 9.22 -19.24 7.98
CA LEU A 100 8.19 -20.14 7.44
C LEU A 100 8.35 -20.42 5.95
N GLY A 101 8.28 -21.69 5.54
CA GLY A 101 8.20 -22.11 4.15
C GLY A 101 6.77 -22.17 3.56
N PRO A 102 6.63 -22.32 2.23
CA PRO A 102 5.35 -22.33 1.51
C PRO A 102 4.32 -23.38 1.93
N SER A 103 4.75 -24.44 2.60
CA SER A 103 3.92 -25.57 3.04
C SER A 103 4.13 -25.93 4.52
N ASP A 104 4.83 -25.08 5.27
CA ASP A 104 5.15 -25.38 6.66
C ASP A 104 3.90 -25.36 7.53
N PRO A 105 3.72 -26.34 8.42
CA PRO A 105 2.61 -26.35 9.35
C PRO A 105 2.77 -25.23 10.39
N ILE A 106 1.68 -24.50 10.65
CA ILE A 106 1.63 -23.51 11.72
C ILE A 106 0.74 -24.08 12.83
N PRO A 107 1.23 -24.19 14.08
CA PRO A 107 0.40 -24.61 15.20
C PRO A 107 -0.83 -23.72 15.35
N ASP A 108 -2.01 -24.31 15.60
CA ASP A 108 -3.29 -23.57 15.67
C ASP A 108 -3.27 -22.41 16.68
N SER A 109 -2.54 -22.55 17.78
CA SER A 109 -2.38 -21.50 18.79
C SER A 109 -1.58 -20.30 18.27
N ILE A 110 -0.53 -20.55 17.48
CA ILE A 110 0.27 -19.50 16.83
C ILE A 110 -0.53 -18.86 15.70
N HIS A 111 -1.19 -19.67 14.87
CA HIS A 111 -2.04 -19.18 13.78
C HIS A 111 -3.18 -18.28 14.29
N SER A 112 -3.89 -18.71 15.33
CA SER A 112 -4.97 -17.93 15.95
C SER A 112 -4.45 -16.62 16.53
N ARG A 113 -3.27 -16.66 17.20
CA ARG A 113 -2.63 -15.45 17.72
C ARG A 113 -2.26 -14.47 16.61
N LEU A 114 -1.72 -14.95 15.48
CA LEU A 114 -1.39 -14.10 14.33
C LEU A 114 -2.64 -13.46 13.72
N LEU A 115 -3.74 -14.20 13.58
CA LEU A 115 -5.02 -13.65 13.11
C LEU A 115 -5.60 -12.61 14.08
N GLU A 116 -5.48 -12.83 15.39
CA GLU A 116 -5.88 -11.86 16.41
C GLU A 116 -5.04 -10.57 16.28
N ARG A 117 -3.71 -10.69 16.15
CA ARG A 117 -2.82 -9.54 15.94
C ARG A 117 -3.13 -8.81 14.64
N LEU A 118 -3.46 -9.53 13.58
CA LEU A 118 -3.84 -8.95 12.30
C LEU A 118 -5.13 -8.12 12.43
N ARG A 119 -6.15 -8.62 13.13
CA ARG A 119 -7.39 -7.87 13.38
C ARG A 119 -7.14 -6.60 14.19
N VAL A 120 -6.27 -6.67 15.19
CA VAL A 120 -5.83 -5.49 15.93
C VAL A 120 -5.13 -4.51 14.99
N PHE A 121 -4.22 -4.98 14.15
CA PHE A 121 -3.52 -4.14 13.17
C PHE A 121 -4.47 -3.50 12.16
N TRP A 122 -5.57 -4.15 11.77
CA TRP A 122 -6.56 -3.52 10.89
C TRP A 122 -7.25 -2.31 11.53
N VAL A 123 -7.38 -2.30 12.86
CA VAL A 123 -7.91 -1.15 13.61
C VAL A 123 -6.81 -0.12 13.88
N VAL A 124 -5.60 -0.56 14.23
CA VAL A 124 -4.47 0.30 14.59
C VAL A 124 -3.81 0.96 13.37
N GLY A 125 -3.77 0.26 12.25
CA GLY A 125 -3.07 0.70 11.05
C GLY A 125 -1.54 0.71 11.19
N GLY A 126 -0.90 1.25 10.17
CA GLY A 126 0.54 1.45 10.03
C GLY A 126 1.01 2.86 10.42
N MET A 127 0.12 3.75 10.86
CA MET A 127 0.51 5.11 11.26
C MET A 127 1.38 5.07 12.53
N PRO A 128 2.63 5.58 12.53
CA PRO A 128 3.55 5.38 13.65
C PRO A 128 3.06 5.88 15.00
N LEU A 129 2.40 7.05 15.03
CA LEU A 129 1.86 7.63 16.26
C LEU A 129 0.67 6.82 16.80
N ALA A 130 -0.18 6.28 15.91
CA ALA A 130 -1.28 5.40 16.29
C ALA A 130 -0.77 4.08 16.89
N ILE A 131 0.26 3.47 16.26
CA ILE A 131 0.94 2.27 16.78
C ILE A 131 1.54 2.55 18.16
N LYS A 132 2.27 3.67 18.31
CA LYS A 132 2.88 4.06 19.59
C LYS A 132 1.83 4.20 20.68
N ASN A 133 0.77 4.97 20.43
CA ASN A 133 -0.32 5.19 21.38
C ASN A 133 -0.98 3.86 21.78
N TYR A 134 -1.19 2.94 20.84
CA TYR A 134 -1.72 1.61 21.13
C TYR A 134 -0.78 0.77 22.01
N ILE A 135 0.52 0.77 21.73
CA ILE A 135 1.50 -0.01 22.49
C ILE A 135 1.62 0.50 23.94
N GLU A 136 1.62 1.82 24.12
CA GLU A 136 1.75 2.45 25.44
C GLU A 136 0.48 2.32 26.29
N SER A 137 -0.70 2.42 25.68
CA SER A 137 -1.98 2.43 26.40
C SER A 137 -2.73 1.11 26.41
N GLY A 138 -2.57 0.27 25.38
CA GLY A 138 -3.44 -0.85 25.08
C GLY A 138 -4.87 -0.46 24.67
N ASP A 139 -5.18 0.83 24.51
CA ASP A 139 -6.54 1.34 24.30
C ASP A 139 -6.78 1.75 22.84
N THR A 140 -7.68 1.04 22.16
CA THR A 140 -8.08 1.36 20.78
C THR A 140 -8.85 2.67 20.65
N ARG A 141 -9.35 3.26 21.76
CA ARG A 141 -9.98 4.59 21.73
C ARG A 141 -8.96 5.70 21.49
N MET A 142 -7.75 5.57 22.03
CA MET A 142 -6.68 6.55 21.78
C MET A 142 -6.24 6.50 20.31
N VAL A 143 -6.20 5.30 19.73
CA VAL A 143 -5.98 5.09 18.29
C VAL A 143 -7.08 5.77 17.47
N ALA A 144 -8.35 5.56 17.84
CA ALA A 144 -9.48 6.19 17.16
C ALA A 144 -9.39 7.72 17.17
N GLN A 145 -9.05 8.31 18.33
CA GLN A 145 -8.84 9.75 18.47
C GLN A 145 -7.72 10.26 17.56
N GLU A 146 -6.60 9.55 17.53
CA GLU A 146 -5.47 9.86 16.65
C GLU A 146 -5.88 9.81 15.17
N HIS A 147 -6.55 8.75 14.74
CA HIS A 147 -7.04 8.62 13.37
C HIS A 147 -8.02 9.72 12.98
N GLN A 148 -8.98 10.06 13.84
CA GLN A 148 -9.93 11.15 13.60
C GLN A 148 -9.20 12.50 13.49
N SER A 149 -8.20 12.73 14.35
CA SER A 149 -7.35 13.92 14.27
C SER A 149 -6.61 13.99 12.93
N LEU A 150 -5.97 12.90 12.49
CA LEU A 150 -5.24 12.83 11.22
C LEU A 150 -6.17 13.04 10.01
N LEU A 151 -7.32 12.37 9.98
CA LEU A 151 -8.33 12.56 8.92
C LEU A 151 -8.81 14.01 8.86
N GLN A 152 -9.04 14.65 10.01
CA GLN A 152 -9.42 16.05 10.08
C GLN A 152 -8.31 16.98 9.59
N THR A 153 -7.05 16.75 10.01
CA THR A 153 -5.91 17.54 9.55
C THR A 153 -5.71 17.44 8.04
N TYR A 154 -5.88 16.26 7.43
CA TYR A 154 -5.88 16.13 5.96
C TYR A 154 -6.98 17.01 5.34
N GLU A 155 -8.21 16.98 5.87
CA GLU A 155 -9.32 17.79 5.36
C GLU A 155 -9.14 19.29 5.53
N ASP A 156 -8.42 19.73 6.56
CA ASP A 156 -8.12 21.14 6.83
C ASP A 156 -7.04 21.65 5.88
N ASP A 157 -6.05 20.81 5.58
CA ASP A 157 -5.03 21.09 4.56
C ASP A 157 -5.60 21.21 3.15
N PHE A 158 -6.85 20.76 2.91
CA PHE A 158 -7.49 20.90 1.61
C PHE A 158 -7.73 22.34 1.17
N ALA A 159 -7.78 23.28 2.12
CA ALA A 159 -7.86 24.70 1.81
C ALA A 159 -6.63 25.20 1.02
N LYS A 160 -5.45 24.56 1.20
CA LYS A 160 -4.22 24.89 0.46
C LYS A 160 -4.33 24.60 -1.05
N TYR A 161 -5.31 23.80 -1.48
CA TYR A 161 -5.54 23.47 -2.90
C TYR A 161 -6.59 24.37 -3.57
N GLU A 162 -7.05 25.41 -2.88
CA GLU A 162 -7.95 26.41 -3.45
C GLU A 162 -7.35 27.03 -4.72
N GLY A 163 -8.14 27.09 -5.79
CA GLY A 163 -7.68 27.48 -7.14
C GLY A 163 -7.31 26.31 -8.06
N ARG A 164 -6.92 25.14 -7.51
CA ARG A 164 -6.74 23.90 -8.30
C ARG A 164 -8.00 23.05 -8.32
N VAL A 165 -8.60 22.85 -7.15
CA VAL A 165 -9.84 22.07 -6.95
C VAL A 165 -10.68 22.73 -5.87
N HIS A 166 -12.01 22.63 -5.98
CA HIS A 166 -12.92 23.14 -4.96
C HIS A 166 -12.79 22.32 -3.65
N PRO A 167 -12.48 22.93 -2.48
CA PRO A 167 -12.21 22.19 -1.24
C PRO A 167 -13.36 21.27 -0.79
N HIS A 168 -14.61 21.71 -0.95
CA HIS A 168 -15.79 20.89 -0.63
C HIS A 168 -15.84 19.59 -1.45
N ARG A 169 -15.47 19.65 -2.74
CA ARG A 169 -15.44 18.48 -3.63
C ARG A 169 -14.33 17.53 -3.20
N LEU A 170 -13.15 18.06 -2.90
CA LEU A 170 -12.02 17.27 -2.42
C LEU A 170 -12.38 16.50 -1.14
N ARG A 171 -13.05 17.19 -0.20
CA ARG A 171 -13.58 16.59 1.03
C ARG A 171 -14.61 15.50 0.77
N LYS A 172 -15.54 15.72 -0.15
CA LYS A 172 -16.57 14.72 -0.53
C LYS A 172 -15.94 13.46 -1.13
N VAL A 173 -14.96 13.64 -2.03
CA VAL A 173 -14.21 12.54 -2.63
C VAL A 173 -13.44 11.78 -1.55
N PHE A 174 -12.66 12.48 -0.72
CA PHE A 174 -11.85 11.92 0.36
C PHE A 174 -12.67 11.03 1.31
N ARG A 175 -13.77 11.56 1.86
CA ARG A 175 -14.67 10.81 2.76
C ARG A 175 -15.31 9.58 2.12
N ARG A 176 -15.45 9.58 0.79
CA ARG A 176 -16.12 8.50 0.06
C ARG A 176 -15.19 7.37 -0.34
N LEU A 177 -13.90 7.63 -0.48
CA LEU A 177 -12.89 6.66 -0.93
C LEU A 177 -12.84 5.36 -0.12
N PRO A 178 -12.83 5.37 1.23
CA PRO A 178 -12.76 4.14 2.02
C PRO A 178 -13.85 3.11 1.68
N ALA A 179 -15.06 3.57 1.37
CA ALA A 179 -16.19 2.71 1.01
C ALA A 179 -16.14 2.17 -0.43
N LEU A 180 -15.17 2.61 -1.24
CA LEU A 180 -15.01 2.21 -2.64
C LEU A 180 -13.83 1.26 -2.87
N ILE A 181 -13.01 0.99 -1.84
CA ILE A 181 -11.90 0.04 -1.91
C ILE A 181 -12.37 -1.34 -2.35
N GLY A 182 -11.53 -2.02 -3.12
CA GLY A 182 -11.78 -3.34 -3.72
C GLY A 182 -12.61 -3.30 -5.01
N GLY A 183 -13.29 -2.19 -5.28
CA GLY A 183 -14.03 -1.99 -6.52
C GLY A 183 -13.35 -1.02 -7.50
N LYS A 184 -13.57 -1.24 -8.81
CA LYS A 184 -13.28 -0.22 -9.82
C LYS A 184 -13.99 1.10 -9.49
N ILE A 185 -13.27 2.22 -9.58
CA ILE A 185 -13.86 3.55 -9.41
C ILE A 185 -14.96 3.79 -10.44
N LYS A 186 -16.13 4.17 -9.94
CA LYS A 186 -17.25 4.70 -10.72
C LYS A 186 -17.57 6.08 -10.17
N TYR A 187 -17.37 7.13 -10.96
CA TYR A 187 -17.56 8.51 -10.50
C TYR A 187 -18.96 8.78 -9.94
N SER A 188 -19.99 8.16 -10.50
CA SER A 188 -21.37 8.25 -10.00
C SER A 188 -21.57 7.66 -8.60
N LYS A 189 -20.68 6.77 -8.13
CA LYS A 189 -20.69 6.26 -6.74
C LYS A 189 -19.99 7.21 -5.75
N ILE A 190 -19.18 8.14 -6.27
CA ILE A 190 -18.56 9.21 -5.48
C ILE A 190 -19.59 10.33 -5.31
N ASP A 191 -20.04 10.88 -6.43
CA ASP A 191 -21.04 11.91 -6.49
C ASP A 191 -21.73 11.90 -7.86
N PRO A 192 -23.04 11.59 -7.95
CA PRO A 192 -23.75 11.58 -9.22
C PRO A 192 -23.98 12.98 -9.81
N GLU A 193 -23.92 14.04 -8.98
CA GLU A 193 -24.20 15.42 -9.41
C GLU A 193 -22.94 16.14 -9.94
N GLU A 194 -21.75 15.62 -9.63
CA GLU A 194 -20.48 16.18 -10.08
C GLU A 194 -20.03 15.57 -11.40
N ARG A 195 -19.39 16.39 -12.25
CA ARG A 195 -18.85 15.90 -13.52
C ARG A 195 -17.66 14.99 -13.25
N SER A 196 -17.50 13.94 -14.06
CA SER A 196 -16.36 13.01 -13.90
C SER A 196 -15.00 13.71 -14.00
N ARG A 197 -14.86 14.70 -14.89
CA ARG A 197 -13.62 15.51 -15.02
C ARG A 197 -13.23 16.20 -13.72
N ASP A 198 -14.22 16.77 -13.04
CA ASP A 198 -14.05 17.49 -11.79
C ASP A 198 -13.67 16.56 -10.63
N LEU A 199 -14.25 15.36 -10.59
CA LEU A 199 -13.91 14.31 -9.62
C LEU A 199 -12.52 13.73 -9.89
N ILE A 200 -12.13 13.56 -11.16
CA ILE A 200 -10.78 13.11 -11.54
C ILE A 200 -9.73 14.08 -11.01
N GLN A 201 -9.92 15.39 -11.19
CA GLN A 201 -9.01 16.40 -10.67
C GLN A 201 -8.87 16.31 -9.14
N SER A 202 -9.97 16.09 -8.40
CA SER A 202 -9.88 15.86 -6.95
C SER A 202 -9.10 14.60 -6.61
N LEU A 203 -9.30 13.50 -7.34
CA LEU A 203 -8.53 12.27 -7.15
C LEU A 203 -7.04 12.48 -7.47
N ASP A 204 -6.71 13.29 -8.48
CA ASP A 204 -5.31 13.64 -8.81
C ASP A 204 -4.65 14.38 -7.64
N GLN A 205 -5.34 15.35 -7.02
CA GLN A 205 -4.79 16.04 -5.84
C GLN A 205 -4.61 15.09 -4.65
N LEU A 206 -5.56 14.19 -4.37
CA LEU A 206 -5.41 13.22 -3.28
C LEU A 206 -4.27 12.22 -3.53
N GLU A 207 -4.03 11.86 -4.79
CA GLU A 207 -2.91 11.01 -5.19
C GLU A 207 -1.56 11.72 -5.07
N MET A 208 -1.49 13.00 -5.47
CA MET A 208 -0.31 13.85 -5.22
C MET A 208 -0.04 14.04 -3.72
N ALA A 209 -1.09 14.08 -2.89
CA ALA A 209 -0.98 14.15 -1.44
C ALA A 209 -0.64 12.79 -0.79
N ARG A 210 -0.50 11.73 -1.59
CA ARG A 210 -0.21 10.35 -1.14
C ARG A 210 -1.24 9.78 -0.17
N VAL A 211 -2.44 10.34 -0.18
CA VAL A 211 -3.60 9.92 0.61
C VAL A 211 -4.42 8.84 -0.13
N LEU A 212 -4.33 8.85 -1.46
CA LEU A 212 -4.94 7.89 -2.37
C LEU A 212 -3.86 7.30 -3.29
N TYR A 213 -4.02 6.03 -3.65
CA TYR A 213 -3.25 5.40 -4.72
C TYR A 213 -4.19 4.73 -5.71
N ARG A 214 -3.87 4.85 -7.00
CA ARG A 214 -4.62 4.17 -8.06
C ARG A 214 -3.95 2.85 -8.39
N VAL A 215 -4.72 1.77 -8.24
CA VAL A 215 -4.33 0.44 -8.70
C VAL A 215 -4.83 0.31 -10.13
N HIS A 216 -3.94 0.52 -11.10
CA HIS A 216 -4.30 0.60 -12.51
C HIS A 216 -4.58 -0.78 -13.10
N HIS A 217 -5.56 -0.85 -13.99
CA HIS A 217 -5.77 -2.02 -14.82
C HIS A 217 -4.55 -2.21 -15.71
N SER A 218 -4.01 -3.41 -15.77
CA SER A 218 -3.02 -3.81 -16.78
C SER A 218 -3.55 -5.02 -17.55
N ALA A 219 -3.24 -5.11 -18.85
CA ALA A 219 -3.57 -6.30 -19.63
C ALA A 219 -2.80 -7.55 -19.16
N GLY A 220 -1.66 -7.34 -18.47
CA GLY A 220 -0.89 -8.40 -17.82
C GLY A 220 -0.29 -9.43 -18.79
N ASN A 221 0.05 -9.04 -20.02
CA ASN A 221 0.65 -9.95 -21.01
C ASN A 221 2.15 -10.20 -20.76
N GLY A 222 2.78 -9.40 -19.90
CA GLY A 222 4.19 -9.50 -19.57
C GLY A 222 4.62 -8.39 -18.61
N VAL A 223 5.92 -8.30 -18.37
CA VAL A 223 6.52 -7.21 -17.60
C VAL A 223 7.23 -6.22 -18.56
N PRO A 224 7.34 -4.92 -18.21
CA PRO A 224 6.74 -4.28 -17.04
C PRO A 224 5.23 -4.09 -17.17
N LEU A 225 4.48 -4.31 -16.08
CA LEU A 225 3.00 -4.24 -16.08
C LEU A 225 2.46 -2.87 -16.50
N GLY A 226 3.20 -1.80 -16.19
CA GLY A 226 2.86 -0.42 -16.57
C GLY A 226 2.83 -0.17 -18.08
N ALA A 227 3.49 -0.99 -18.90
CA ALA A 227 3.48 -0.81 -20.36
C ALA A 227 2.09 -1.01 -20.99
N GLU A 228 1.22 -1.76 -20.32
CA GLU A 228 -0.14 -2.05 -20.78
C GLU A 228 -1.19 -1.53 -19.77
N ALA A 229 -0.84 -0.52 -18.98
CA ALA A 229 -1.74 0.06 -18.00
C ALA A 229 -2.80 0.98 -18.65
N ASP A 230 -4.01 0.99 -18.09
CA ASP A 230 -5.10 1.89 -18.47
C ASP A 230 -5.35 2.92 -17.36
N ASP A 231 -4.95 4.17 -17.60
CA ASP A 231 -5.10 5.28 -16.65
C ASP A 231 -6.57 5.59 -16.31
N ARG A 232 -7.53 5.13 -17.13
CA ARG A 232 -8.96 5.36 -16.92
C ARG A 232 -9.66 4.22 -16.19
N ASP A 233 -8.95 3.13 -15.94
CA ASP A 233 -9.51 1.94 -15.29
C ASP A 233 -8.67 1.55 -14.08
N TYR A 234 -9.15 1.91 -12.89
CA TYR A 234 -8.40 1.74 -11.65
C TYR A 234 -9.30 1.46 -10.44
N LYS A 235 -8.74 0.78 -9.45
CA LYS A 235 -9.29 0.66 -8.09
C LYS A 235 -8.60 1.66 -7.15
N PRO A 236 -9.28 2.18 -6.12
CA PRO A 236 -8.63 3.01 -5.12
C PRO A 236 -7.98 2.15 -4.03
N LEU A 237 -6.83 2.59 -3.54
CA LEU A 237 -6.27 2.23 -2.24
C LEU A 237 -6.11 3.49 -1.41
N PHE A 238 -6.39 3.40 -0.12
CA PHE A 238 -6.15 4.49 0.80
C PHE A 238 -4.74 4.40 1.38
N LEU A 239 -4.24 5.49 1.96
CA LEU A 239 -2.92 5.52 2.59
C LEU A 239 -2.73 4.42 3.64
N ASP A 240 -3.70 4.27 4.54
CA ASP A 240 -3.56 3.38 5.69
C ASP A 240 -4.87 2.66 6.05
N ILE A 241 -4.77 1.39 6.41
CA ILE A 241 -5.90 0.56 6.82
C ILE A 241 -6.58 1.00 8.12
N GLY A 242 -5.83 1.51 9.10
CA GLY A 242 -6.39 2.01 10.35
C GLY A 242 -7.27 3.23 10.10
N LEU A 243 -6.82 4.12 9.22
CA LEU A 243 -7.61 5.28 8.74
C LEU A 243 -8.86 4.85 7.96
N VAL A 244 -8.77 3.79 7.13
CA VAL A 244 -9.95 3.20 6.46
C VAL A 244 -10.94 2.66 7.49
N SER A 245 -10.45 1.91 8.48
CA SER A 245 -11.29 1.36 9.55
C SER A 245 -12.03 2.44 10.32
N THR A 246 -11.33 3.50 10.74
CA THR A 246 -11.94 4.66 11.40
C THR A 246 -12.93 5.38 10.49
N SER A 247 -12.60 5.59 9.21
CA SER A 247 -13.50 6.26 8.26
C SER A 247 -14.79 5.49 7.99
N LEU A 248 -14.75 4.17 8.08
CA LEU A 248 -15.91 3.29 7.97
C LEU A 248 -16.68 3.14 9.31
N GLY A 249 -16.23 3.78 10.38
CA GLY A 249 -16.85 3.74 11.71
C GLY A 249 -16.61 2.44 12.47
N LEU A 250 -15.54 1.72 12.16
CA LEU A 250 -15.17 0.44 12.80
C LEU A 250 -14.45 0.62 14.15
N ASP A 251 -14.15 1.87 14.51
CA ASP A 251 -13.44 2.30 15.71
C ASP A 251 -14.35 2.51 16.94
N LEU A 252 -15.66 2.64 16.73
CA LEU A 252 -16.61 3.19 17.72
C LEU A 252 -17.46 2.17 18.49
N VAL A 253 -17.04 0.91 18.61
CA VAL A 253 -17.92 -0.10 19.24
C VAL A 253 -17.19 -1.03 20.21
N SER A 254 -17.90 -1.50 21.24
CA SER A 254 -17.42 -2.52 22.17
C SER A 254 -16.76 -3.68 21.43
N GLN A 255 -15.75 -4.33 22.02
CA GLN A 255 -14.99 -5.44 21.41
C GLN A 255 -15.89 -6.46 20.68
N SER A 256 -17.06 -6.78 21.23
CA SER A 256 -18.05 -7.69 20.63
C SER A 256 -18.66 -7.23 19.30
N ARG A 257 -18.88 -5.92 19.10
CA ARG A 257 -19.46 -5.37 17.85
C ARG A 257 -18.38 -5.03 16.82
N VAL A 258 -17.13 -4.85 17.24
CA VAL A 258 -15.98 -4.71 16.33
C VAL A 258 -15.81 -6.00 15.55
N GLU A 259 -15.92 -7.16 16.19
CA GLU A 259 -15.86 -8.45 15.49
C GLU A 259 -16.95 -8.58 14.41
N ASP A 260 -18.20 -8.22 14.73
CA ASP A 260 -19.31 -8.26 13.77
C ASP A 260 -19.10 -7.28 12.59
N LEU A 261 -18.62 -6.07 12.86
CA LEU A 261 -18.40 -5.05 11.81
C LEU A 261 -17.18 -5.36 10.94
N LEU A 262 -16.12 -5.92 11.53
CA LEU A 262 -14.98 -6.46 10.80
C LEU A 262 -15.45 -7.59 9.89
N MET A 263 -16.31 -8.51 10.35
CA MET A 263 -16.87 -9.57 9.51
C MET A 263 -17.67 -9.04 8.31
N VAL A 264 -18.38 -7.91 8.44
CA VAL A 264 -19.12 -7.31 7.32
C VAL A 264 -18.19 -6.65 6.30
N ASN A 265 -17.11 -6.01 6.76
CA ASN A 265 -16.17 -5.26 5.90
C ASN A 265 -14.87 -6.02 5.62
N GLU A 266 -14.81 -7.30 5.98
CA GLU A 266 -13.61 -8.14 5.99
C GLU A 266 -12.96 -8.20 4.60
N GLY A 267 -13.77 -8.25 3.53
CA GLY A 267 -13.29 -8.22 2.15
C GLY A 267 -12.55 -6.92 1.81
N THR A 268 -13.20 -5.78 2.05
CA THR A 268 -12.64 -4.44 1.79
C THR A 268 -11.36 -4.20 2.58
N LEU A 269 -11.34 -4.56 3.87
CA LEU A 269 -10.17 -4.41 4.72
C LEU A 269 -9.04 -5.36 4.31
N ALA A 270 -9.34 -6.60 3.92
CA ALA A 270 -8.32 -7.51 3.42
C ALA A 270 -7.71 -7.01 2.10
N GLU A 271 -8.52 -6.50 1.17
CA GLU A 271 -8.02 -5.87 -0.05
C GLU A 271 -7.17 -4.64 0.26
N GLN A 272 -7.64 -3.72 1.12
CA GLN A 272 -6.82 -2.58 1.58
C GLN A 272 -5.50 -3.05 2.18
N PHE A 273 -5.53 -4.02 3.10
CA PHE A 273 -4.36 -4.54 3.80
C PHE A 273 -3.33 -5.11 2.82
N ILE A 274 -3.76 -6.01 1.95
CA ILE A 274 -2.89 -6.65 0.95
C ILE A 274 -2.38 -5.61 -0.03
N GLY A 275 -3.26 -4.78 -0.58
CA GLY A 275 -2.90 -3.73 -1.52
C GLY A 275 -1.87 -2.75 -0.95
N GLN A 276 -2.04 -2.30 0.29
CA GLN A 276 -1.10 -1.41 0.99
C GLN A 276 0.30 -2.04 1.12
N HIS A 277 0.40 -3.32 1.50
CA HIS A 277 1.69 -4.01 1.59
C HIS A 277 2.32 -4.25 0.20
N LEU A 278 1.51 -4.65 -0.78
CA LEU A 278 2.00 -4.89 -2.15
C LEU A 278 2.48 -3.62 -2.83
N LEU A 279 1.83 -2.48 -2.57
CA LEU A 279 2.16 -1.18 -3.11
C LEU A 279 3.59 -0.74 -2.71
N TYR A 280 3.97 -0.99 -1.45
CA TYR A 280 5.28 -0.65 -0.90
C TYR A 280 6.29 -1.81 -0.90
N ARG A 281 5.98 -2.91 -1.59
CA ARG A 281 6.86 -4.09 -1.72
C ARG A 281 8.13 -3.82 -2.52
N GLY A 282 8.05 -2.89 -3.48
CA GLY A 282 9.16 -2.54 -4.35
C GLY A 282 10.30 -1.83 -3.62
N PRO A 283 11.46 -1.64 -4.27
CA PRO A 283 12.53 -0.87 -3.68
C PRO A 283 12.08 0.57 -3.42
N SER A 284 12.47 1.14 -2.29
CA SER A 284 12.07 2.47 -1.82
C SER A 284 12.47 3.62 -2.75
N TYR A 285 13.45 3.43 -3.65
CA TYR A 285 13.83 4.42 -4.65
C TYR A 285 12.90 4.47 -5.87
N LYS A 286 11.95 3.53 -5.98
CA LYS A 286 10.91 3.53 -7.02
C LYS A 286 9.61 4.05 -6.46
N ARG A 287 8.89 4.82 -7.28
CA ARG A 287 7.54 5.22 -6.95
C ARG A 287 6.68 3.97 -6.71
N PRO A 288 5.86 3.93 -5.65
CA PRO A 288 4.94 2.84 -5.39
C PRO A 288 3.91 2.74 -6.52
N GLU A 289 3.82 1.57 -7.15
CA GLU A 289 2.88 1.28 -8.23
C GLU A 289 2.30 -0.11 -8.01
N LEU A 290 1.00 -0.25 -8.27
CA LEU A 290 0.30 -1.52 -8.18
C LEU A 290 -0.72 -1.62 -9.30
N TYR A 291 -0.95 -2.84 -9.77
CA TYR A 291 -1.86 -3.10 -10.87
C TYR A 291 -2.89 -4.13 -10.47
N TYR A 292 -3.98 -4.19 -11.22
CA TYR A 292 -4.95 -5.28 -11.16
C TYR A 292 -5.36 -5.70 -12.57
N TRP A 293 -6.11 -6.78 -12.67
CA TRP A 293 -6.59 -7.24 -13.97
C TRP A 293 -8.09 -7.39 -14.01
N ASN A 294 -8.67 -6.93 -15.11
CA ASN A 294 -10.06 -7.14 -15.44
C ASN A 294 -10.16 -7.61 -16.90
N ARG A 295 -10.92 -8.68 -17.12
CA ARG A 295 -11.20 -9.21 -18.44
C ARG A 295 -12.16 -8.29 -19.17
N LYS A 296 -11.74 -7.74 -20.31
CA LYS A 296 -12.54 -6.82 -21.14
C LYS A 296 -13.53 -7.54 -22.08
N GLU A 297 -13.62 -8.87 -22.02
CA GLU A 297 -14.53 -9.66 -22.85
C GLU A 297 -16.00 -9.46 -22.46
N LYS A 298 -16.86 -9.13 -23.44
CA LYS A 298 -18.28 -8.77 -23.19
C LYS A 298 -19.12 -9.91 -22.61
N SER A 299 -18.74 -11.16 -22.86
CA SER A 299 -19.50 -12.36 -22.48
C SER A 299 -19.05 -13.01 -21.17
N SER A 300 -17.96 -12.52 -20.56
CA SER A 300 -17.41 -13.08 -19.33
C SER A 300 -16.61 -12.03 -18.56
N SER A 301 -17.13 -11.62 -17.42
CA SER A 301 -16.37 -10.83 -16.45
C SER A 301 -15.50 -11.74 -15.60
N ALA A 302 -14.24 -11.35 -15.45
CA ALA A 302 -13.29 -11.95 -14.52
C ALA A 302 -12.36 -10.83 -14.06
N GLU A 303 -12.10 -10.77 -12.76
CA GLU A 303 -11.26 -9.76 -12.15
C GLU A 303 -10.32 -10.44 -11.16
N VAL A 304 -9.04 -10.11 -11.24
CA VAL A 304 -8.00 -10.50 -10.29
C VAL A 304 -7.61 -9.26 -9.51
N ASP A 305 -7.58 -9.38 -8.19
CA ASP A 305 -7.50 -8.23 -7.27
C ASP A 305 -6.21 -7.43 -7.45
N TYR A 306 -5.07 -8.11 -7.60
CA TYR A 306 -3.78 -7.47 -7.89
C TYR A 306 -2.92 -8.27 -8.87
N LEU A 307 -2.10 -7.55 -9.63
CA LEU A 307 -0.99 -8.08 -10.42
C LEU A 307 0.31 -7.45 -9.90
N VAL A 308 1.31 -8.29 -9.66
CA VAL A 308 2.66 -7.84 -9.34
C VAL A 308 3.68 -8.48 -10.28
N SER A 309 4.81 -7.81 -10.48
CA SER A 309 5.95 -8.36 -11.22
C SER A 309 6.92 -9.05 -10.27
N LEU A 310 7.38 -10.25 -10.62
CA LEU A 310 8.49 -10.92 -9.94
C LEU A 310 9.51 -11.35 -10.98
N GLY A 311 10.62 -10.61 -11.07
CA GLY A 311 11.58 -10.75 -12.16
C GLY A 311 10.91 -10.52 -13.52
N HIS A 312 10.94 -11.53 -14.38
CA HIS A 312 10.35 -11.49 -15.72
C HIS A 312 8.93 -12.07 -15.79
N LYS A 313 8.32 -12.43 -14.65
CA LYS A 313 7.01 -13.08 -14.58
C LYS A 313 5.95 -12.14 -14.01
N VAL A 314 4.73 -12.28 -14.52
CA VAL A 314 3.53 -11.67 -13.94
C VAL A 314 2.95 -12.64 -12.91
N LEU A 315 2.71 -12.15 -11.69
CA LEU A 315 2.13 -12.92 -10.60
C LEU A 315 0.73 -12.37 -10.28
N PRO A 316 -0.34 -13.14 -10.57
CA PRO A 316 -1.68 -12.77 -10.16
C PRO A 316 -1.91 -13.08 -8.67
N VAL A 317 -2.52 -12.13 -7.97
CA VAL A 317 -2.82 -12.20 -6.54
C VAL A 317 -4.31 -12.01 -6.34
N GLU A 318 -4.93 -12.99 -5.68
CA GLU A 318 -6.34 -12.95 -5.28
C GLU A 318 -6.45 -12.81 -3.76
N VAL A 319 -7.38 -11.99 -3.28
CA VAL A 319 -7.66 -11.79 -1.85
C VAL A 319 -9.01 -12.40 -1.48
N LYS A 320 -9.03 -13.22 -0.42
CA LYS A 320 -10.23 -13.90 0.08
C LYS A 320 -10.31 -13.83 1.60
N ALA A 321 -10.94 -12.78 2.13
CA ALA A 321 -11.20 -12.65 3.57
C ALA A 321 -12.17 -13.73 4.10
N GLY A 322 -13.25 -14.01 3.35
CA GLY A 322 -14.31 -14.94 3.77
C GLY A 322 -14.15 -16.40 3.33
N LYS A 323 -15.13 -17.25 3.69
CA LYS A 323 -15.13 -18.69 3.40
C LYS A 323 -15.12 -18.98 1.89
N SER A 324 -14.02 -19.56 1.41
CA SER A 324 -13.91 -20.45 0.24
C SER A 324 -14.81 -20.12 -0.97
N GLY A 325 -14.52 -19.02 -1.66
CA GLY A 325 -15.00 -18.81 -3.03
C GLY A 325 -14.21 -19.64 -4.05
N ARG A 326 -14.85 -20.05 -5.15
CA ARG A 326 -14.16 -20.66 -6.30
C ARG A 326 -13.24 -19.60 -6.93
N LEU A 327 -11.98 -19.95 -7.20
CA LEU A 327 -10.97 -19.09 -7.83
C LEU A 327 -11.18 -18.91 -9.33
N LYS A 328 -12.42 -18.65 -9.76
CA LYS A 328 -12.80 -18.63 -11.17
C LYS A 328 -12.03 -17.56 -11.93
N SER A 329 -12.00 -16.32 -11.45
CA SER A 329 -11.30 -15.23 -12.12
C SER A 329 -9.81 -15.48 -12.24
N LEU A 330 -9.19 -15.92 -11.14
CA LEU A 330 -7.79 -16.30 -11.10
C LEU A 330 -7.47 -17.41 -12.10
N GLN A 331 -8.30 -18.47 -12.18
CA GLN A 331 -8.12 -19.54 -13.16
C GLN A 331 -8.30 -19.07 -14.60
N VAL A 332 -9.21 -18.12 -14.85
CA VAL A 332 -9.35 -17.50 -16.18
C VAL A 332 -8.07 -16.77 -16.55
N PHE A 333 -7.52 -15.93 -15.65
CA PHE A 333 -6.25 -15.25 -15.88
C PHE A 333 -5.11 -16.23 -16.14
N VAL A 334 -4.97 -17.25 -15.29
CA VAL A 334 -3.95 -18.31 -15.44
C VAL A 334 -4.06 -19.00 -16.79
N ALA A 335 -5.26 -19.37 -17.21
CA ALA A 335 -5.48 -20.04 -18.49
C ALA A 335 -5.17 -19.12 -19.70
N GLU A 336 -5.58 -17.86 -19.66
CA GLU A 336 -5.35 -16.89 -20.75
C GLU A 336 -3.88 -16.47 -20.86
N LYS A 337 -3.28 -16.12 -19.72
CA LYS A 337 -1.92 -15.55 -19.65
C LYS A 337 -0.85 -16.61 -19.49
N LYS A 338 -1.25 -17.87 -19.28
CA LYS A 338 -0.37 -19.04 -19.19
C LYS A 338 0.66 -18.88 -18.07
N VAL A 339 0.26 -18.28 -16.95
CA VAL A 339 1.15 -18.07 -15.81
C VAL A 339 1.30 -19.38 -15.00
N PRO A 340 2.53 -19.77 -14.62
CA PRO A 340 2.77 -21.05 -13.95
C PRO A 340 2.41 -21.03 -12.45
N LEU A 341 2.33 -19.85 -11.86
CA LEU A 341 2.09 -19.65 -10.43
C LEU A 341 1.07 -18.56 -10.22
N ALA A 342 0.17 -18.79 -9.27
CA ALA A 342 -0.78 -17.81 -8.78
C ALA A 342 -0.77 -17.79 -7.25
N VAL A 343 -1.08 -16.63 -6.66
CA VAL A 343 -1.13 -16.44 -5.21
C VAL A 343 -2.55 -16.14 -4.78
N ARG A 344 -2.92 -16.68 -3.61
CA ARG A 344 -4.14 -16.31 -2.91
C ARG A 344 -3.85 -16.00 -1.46
N PHE A 345 -4.25 -14.83 -0.99
CA PHE A 345 -4.29 -14.51 0.43
C PHE A 345 -5.64 -14.84 1.05
N ASN A 346 -5.64 -15.51 2.21
CA ASN A 346 -6.85 -15.84 2.97
C ASN A 346 -6.55 -16.01 4.48
N THR A 347 -7.46 -16.60 5.24
CA THR A 347 -7.31 -16.83 6.69
C THR A 347 -6.83 -18.24 7.05
N ARG A 348 -6.33 -19.03 6.10
CA ARG A 348 -5.85 -20.40 6.33
C ARG A 348 -4.31 -20.44 6.40
N PRO A 349 -3.72 -21.49 7.03
CA PRO A 349 -2.28 -21.73 7.00
C PRO A 349 -1.72 -21.82 5.57
N PRO A 350 -0.40 -21.57 5.39
CA PRO A 350 0.23 -21.61 4.08
C PRO A 350 0.10 -23.00 3.47
N LYS A 351 -0.13 -23.03 2.16
CA LYS A 351 -0.26 -24.26 1.39
C LYS A 351 0.14 -24.01 -0.06
N LEU A 352 1.12 -24.76 -0.54
CA LEU A 352 1.39 -24.92 -1.96
C LEU A 352 0.54 -26.07 -2.52
N SER A 353 -0.04 -25.90 -3.71
CA SER A 353 -0.86 -26.92 -4.36
C SER A 353 -0.70 -26.86 -5.87
N SER A 354 -0.45 -28.01 -6.50
CA SER A 354 -0.58 -28.17 -7.94
C SER A 354 -2.05 -28.33 -8.30
N LEU A 355 -2.55 -27.46 -9.17
CA LEU A 355 -3.94 -27.42 -9.62
C LEU A 355 -3.99 -27.38 -11.15
N GLU A 356 -5.13 -27.74 -11.70
CA GLU A 356 -5.44 -27.57 -13.12
C GLU A 356 -6.56 -26.52 -13.27
N THR A 357 -6.42 -25.59 -14.21
CA THR A 357 -7.51 -24.65 -14.50
C THR A 357 -8.72 -25.41 -15.03
N ALA A 358 -9.92 -24.96 -14.67
CA ALA A 358 -11.18 -25.57 -15.11
C ALA A 358 -12.10 -24.50 -15.72
N VAL A 359 -11.67 -23.93 -16.84
CA VAL A 359 -12.36 -22.83 -17.52
C VAL A 359 -12.97 -23.35 -18.81
N ARG A 360 -14.31 -23.43 -18.88
CA ARG A 360 -15.05 -24.07 -19.99
C ARG A 360 -14.65 -23.60 -21.40
N THR A 361 -14.19 -22.37 -21.55
CA THR A 361 -13.88 -21.73 -22.84
C THR A 361 -12.40 -21.72 -23.17
N LEU A 362 -11.53 -22.23 -22.29
CA LEU A 362 -10.08 -22.18 -22.44
C LEU A 362 -9.51 -23.58 -22.22
N GLU A 363 -8.33 -23.81 -22.77
CA GLU A 363 -7.56 -25.03 -22.50
C GLU A 363 -7.21 -25.10 -21.00
N ASN A 364 -7.45 -26.26 -20.40
CA ASN A 364 -7.02 -26.52 -19.04
C ASN A 364 -5.49 -26.50 -18.97
N ARG A 365 -4.94 -25.93 -17.90
CA ARG A 365 -3.50 -25.78 -17.70
C ARG A 365 -3.11 -26.08 -16.26
N PRO A 366 -2.03 -26.83 -16.03
CA PRO A 366 -1.48 -26.96 -14.70
C PRO A 366 -0.90 -25.62 -14.25
N PHE A 367 -1.04 -25.33 -12.96
CA PHE A 367 -0.41 -24.19 -12.30
C PHE A 367 -0.24 -24.48 -10.81
N LEU A 368 0.75 -23.84 -10.21
CA LEU A 368 0.91 -23.82 -8.77
C LEU A 368 0.02 -22.73 -8.16
N LEU A 369 -0.71 -23.08 -7.10
CA LEU A 369 -1.41 -22.13 -6.25
C LEU A 369 -0.72 -22.05 -4.90
N LEU A 370 -0.07 -20.92 -4.65
CA LEU A 370 0.46 -20.58 -3.33
C LEU A 370 -0.63 -19.87 -2.52
N SER A 371 -1.25 -20.59 -1.59
CA SER A 371 -2.21 -20.02 -0.65
C SER A 371 -1.49 -19.57 0.60
N LEU A 372 -1.59 -18.29 0.94
CA LEU A 372 -0.94 -17.71 2.12
C LEU A 372 -1.99 -17.13 3.07
N PRO A 373 -1.77 -17.22 4.39
CA PRO A 373 -2.50 -16.38 5.32
C PRO A 373 -2.22 -14.89 5.03
N LEU A 374 -3.22 -14.03 5.24
CA LEU A 374 -3.13 -12.59 5.01
C LEU A 374 -1.88 -11.97 5.66
N TYR A 375 -1.57 -12.36 6.90
CA TYR A 375 -0.43 -11.86 7.67
C TYR A 375 0.97 -12.21 7.10
N LEU A 376 1.07 -13.00 6.03
CA LEU A 376 2.34 -13.31 5.33
C LEU A 376 2.57 -12.46 4.07
N VAL A 377 1.81 -11.37 3.89
CA VAL A 377 1.95 -10.53 2.69
C VAL A 377 3.34 -9.88 2.55
N GLY A 378 3.98 -9.47 3.65
CA GLY A 378 5.34 -8.93 3.60
C GLY A 378 6.39 -9.97 3.20
N GLU A 379 6.08 -11.26 3.38
CA GLU A 379 6.94 -12.39 3.01
C GLU A 379 6.68 -12.91 1.58
N LEU A 380 5.81 -12.26 0.80
CA LEU A 380 5.37 -12.76 -0.51
C LEU A 380 6.52 -13.13 -1.44
N ASP A 381 7.50 -12.24 -1.62
CA ASP A 381 8.60 -12.46 -2.56
C ASP A 381 9.46 -13.66 -2.16
N ARG A 382 9.69 -13.85 -0.86
CA ARG A 382 10.43 -15.01 -0.32
C ARG A 382 9.64 -16.29 -0.53
N MET A 383 8.36 -16.29 -0.15
CA MET A 383 7.48 -17.45 -0.27
C MET A 383 7.32 -17.89 -1.73
N VAL A 384 7.23 -16.94 -2.66
CA VAL A 384 7.15 -17.26 -4.09
C VAL A 384 8.46 -17.83 -4.62
N ARG A 385 9.62 -17.26 -4.24
CA ARG A 385 10.93 -17.81 -4.65
C ARG A 385 11.10 -19.25 -4.18
N MET A 386 10.81 -19.51 -2.90
CA MET A 386 10.85 -20.87 -2.34
C MET A 386 9.89 -21.82 -3.06
N ALA A 387 8.68 -21.35 -3.40
CA ALA A 387 7.71 -22.18 -4.12
C ALA A 387 8.18 -22.58 -5.53
N PHE A 388 8.96 -21.72 -6.21
CA PHE A 388 9.59 -22.08 -7.49
C PHE A 388 10.79 -23.01 -7.32
N GLU A 389 11.61 -22.81 -6.29
CA GLU A 389 12.77 -23.67 -6.01
C GLU A 389 12.36 -25.10 -5.66
N SER A 390 11.27 -25.27 -4.89
CA SER A 390 10.73 -26.61 -4.57
C SER A 390 10.23 -27.38 -5.79
N GLU A 391 9.88 -26.71 -6.89
CA GLU A 391 9.45 -27.36 -8.14
C GLU A 391 10.65 -27.92 -8.93
N ILE A 392 11.83 -27.32 -8.78
CA ILE A 392 13.07 -27.76 -9.45
C ILE A 392 13.66 -29.00 -8.78
N ASP A 393 13.49 -29.16 -7.46
CA ASP A 393 13.95 -30.35 -6.73
C ASP A 393 13.00 -31.57 -6.88
N GLU A 394 11.77 -31.36 -7.37
CA GLU A 394 10.78 -32.43 -7.63
C GLU A 394 10.72 -32.88 -9.11
N THR A 395 11.50 -32.26 -10.01
CA THR A 395 11.64 -32.66 -11.44
C THR A 395 13.02 -33.21 -11.76
#